data_AF-A0AAV7K9U2-F1
#
_entry.id   AF-A0AAV7K9U2-F1
#
_cell.length_a   1.000
_cell.length_b   1.000
_cell.length_c   1.000
_cell.angle_alpha   90.00
_cell.angle_beta   90.00
_cell.angle_gamma   90.00
#
_symmetry.space_group_name_H-M   'P 1'
#
loop_
_entity.id
_entity.type
_entity.pdbx_description
1 polymer ?
#
loop_
_entity_poly.entity_id
_entity_poly.type
_entity_poly.pdbx_seq_one_letter_code
_entity_poly.pdbx_strand_id
1 'polypeptide(L)'
;MVATIITVKIVYENNQAVLYNNAENSRVYREKPPQSFELETEFMTAVQSLMTAYPLYTAVQDLSCQNDSNKIDIAEVLFSQNLLQLQVEQ
;
A
#
# COMPACT_ATOMS: atom_id res chain seq x y z
N MET A 1 -14.93 6.86 0.87
CA MET A 1 -13.85 6.38 -0.01
C MET A 1 -13.30 5.12 0.63
N VAL A 2 -13.45 3.97 -0.03
CA VAL A 2 -13.10 2.67 0.53
C VAL A 2 -12.03 2.04 -0.34
N ALA A 3 -10.96 1.50 0.25
CA ALA A 3 -9.76 1.07 -0.47
C ALA A 3 -9.38 -0.39 -0.20
N THR A 4 -8.83 -1.07 -1.20
CA THR A 4 -8.32 -2.45 -1.13
C THR A 4 -6.91 -2.52 -1.71
N ILE A 5 -6.02 -3.29 -1.06
CA ILE A 5 -4.64 -3.51 -1.52
C ILE A 5 -4.57 -4.73 -2.47
N ILE A 6 -3.86 -4.62 -3.60
CA ILE A 6 -3.97 -5.61 -4.68
C ILE A 6 -2.92 -6.72 -4.57
N THR A 7 -1.62 -6.42 -4.41
CA THR A 7 -0.58 -7.40 -4.06
C THR A 7 0.70 -6.68 -3.64
N VAL A 8 0.96 -6.59 -2.33
CA VAL A 8 2.13 -5.90 -1.79
C VAL A 8 2.76 -6.77 -0.71
N LYS A 9 4.09 -6.77 -0.64
CA LYS A 9 4.84 -7.45 0.41
C LYS A 9 5.78 -6.49 1.10
N ILE A 10 5.68 -6.47 2.43
CA ILE A 10 6.57 -5.71 3.31
C ILE A 10 7.81 -6.56 3.58
N VAL A 11 8.98 -5.96 3.45
CA VAL A 11 10.27 -6.52 3.87
C VAL A 11 11.01 -5.46 4.69
N TYR A 12 11.57 -5.86 5.82
CA TYR A 12 12.41 -4.98 6.63
C TYR A 12 13.87 -5.21 6.26
N GLU A 13 14.52 -4.19 5.69
CA GLU A 13 15.93 -4.20 5.29
C GLU A 13 16.63 -3.05 6.02
N ASN A 14 17.73 -3.32 6.74
CA ASN A 14 18.54 -2.30 7.42
C ASN A 14 17.74 -1.31 8.30
N ASN A 15 16.77 -1.79 9.08
CA ASN A 15 15.84 -0.97 9.88
C ASN A 15 14.88 -0.07 9.08
N GLN A 16 14.81 -0.22 7.77
CA GLN A 16 13.85 0.45 6.90
C GLN A 16 12.80 -0.53 6.42
N ALA A 17 11.58 -0.05 6.22
CA ALA A 17 10.52 -0.83 5.63
C ALA A 17 10.44 -0.59 4.13
N VAL A 18 10.58 -1.68 3.37
CA VAL A 18 10.56 -1.67 1.91
C VAL A 18 9.31 -2.40 1.44
N LEU A 19 8.51 -1.74 0.62
CA LEU A 19 7.32 -2.32 0.00
C LEU A 19 7.66 -2.80 -1.39
N TYR A 20 7.59 -4.11 -1.60
CA TYR A 20 7.72 -4.74 -2.91
C TYR A 20 6.34 -4.96 -3.52
N ASN A 21 6.18 -4.63 -4.79
CA ASN A 21 4.94 -4.84 -5.52
C ASN A 21 5.19 -5.52 -6.87
N ASN A 22 4.12 -6.05 -7.46
CA ASN A 22 4.15 -6.69 -8.77
C ASN A 22 3.30 -5.96 -9.82
N ALA A 23 2.83 -4.74 -9.51
CA ALA A 23 1.83 -4.04 -10.32
C ALA A 23 2.34 -3.75 -11.73
N GLU A 24 3.64 -3.47 -11.89
CA GLU A 24 4.24 -3.21 -13.20
C GLU A 24 5.18 -4.32 -13.70
N ASN A 25 5.12 -5.50 -13.06
CA ASN A 25 5.90 -6.66 -13.50
C ASN A 25 5.54 -7.03 -14.93
N SER A 26 6.57 -7.36 -15.72
CA SER A 26 6.34 -7.94 -17.04
C SER A 26 5.77 -9.36 -16.93
N ARG A 27 5.09 -9.78 -18.00
CA ARG A 27 4.70 -11.18 -18.23
C ARG A 27 5.89 -12.06 -18.61
N VAL A 28 7.05 -11.48 -18.91
CA VAL A 28 8.31 -12.17 -19.18
C VAL A 28 9.15 -12.21 -17.91
N TYR A 29 9.65 -13.39 -17.55
CA TYR A 29 10.44 -13.60 -16.35
C TYR A 29 11.70 -12.73 -16.32
N ARG A 30 11.84 -11.91 -15.27
CA ARG A 30 12.98 -11.01 -15.02
C ARG A 30 13.30 -10.02 -16.12
N GLU A 31 12.34 -9.68 -16.98
CA GLU A 31 12.53 -8.63 -17.98
C GLU A 31 12.71 -7.24 -17.32
N LYS A 32 12.03 -7.01 -16.19
CA LYS A 32 12.16 -5.78 -15.40
C LYS A 32 12.75 -6.09 -14.01
N PRO A 33 13.52 -5.16 -13.42
CA PRO A 33 13.96 -5.28 -12.04
C PRO A 33 12.75 -5.25 -11.08
N PRO A 34 12.86 -5.87 -9.89
CA PRO A 34 11.84 -5.76 -8.86
C PRO A 34 11.55 -4.31 -8.51
N GLN A 35 10.28 -3.97 -8.39
CA GLN A 35 9.85 -2.64 -8.01
C GLN A 35 9.59 -2.58 -6.51
N SER A 36 10.22 -1.60 -5.89
CA SER A 36 10.04 -1.28 -4.50
C SER A 36 10.11 0.20 -4.24
N PHE A 37 9.53 0.61 -3.12
CA PHE A 37 9.69 1.94 -2.57
C PHE A 37 9.81 1.85 -1.06
N GLU A 38 10.54 2.80 -0.48
CA GLU A 38 10.69 2.94 0.96
C GLU A 38 9.45 3.60 1.54
N LEU A 39 9.01 3.10 2.68
CA LEU A 39 7.91 3.66 3.44
C LEU A 39 8.40 4.04 4.83
N GLU A 40 7.94 5.18 5.34
CA GLU A 40 8.20 5.54 6.72
C GLU A 40 7.51 4.57 7.67
N THR A 41 8.13 4.34 8.83
CA THR A 41 7.66 3.39 9.84
C THR A 41 6.28 3.77 10.40
N GLU A 42 5.90 5.03 10.34
CA GLU A 42 4.59 5.52 10.77
C GLU A 42 3.43 5.02 9.89
N PHE A 43 3.67 4.78 8.60
CA PHE A 43 2.67 4.29 7.67
C PHE A 43 2.54 2.77 7.66
N MET A 44 3.50 2.07 8.27
CA MET A 44 3.59 0.61 8.24
C MET A 44 2.40 -0.08 8.89
N THR A 45 1.94 0.43 10.03
CA THR A 45 0.77 -0.09 10.74
C THR A 45 -0.48 -0.01 9.87
N ALA A 46 -0.63 1.07 9.10
CA ALA A 46 -1.76 1.23 8.19
C ALA A 46 -1.70 0.26 7.01
N VAL A 47 -0.53 0.07 6.39
CA VAL A 47 -0.37 -0.91 5.31
C VAL A 47 -0.60 -2.35 5.82
N GLN A 48 -0.10 -2.70 7.00
CA GLN A 48 -0.36 -4.01 7.62
C GLN A 48 -1.85 -4.23 7.92
N SER A 49 -2.55 -3.20 8.37
CA SER A 49 -3.98 -3.24 8.58
C SER A 49 -4.73 -3.52 7.27
N LEU A 50 -4.38 -2.82 6.19
CA LEU A 50 -4.93 -3.04 4.85
C LEU A 50 -4.64 -4.46 4.31
N MET A 51 -3.44 -4.98 4.53
CA MET A 51 -3.08 -6.35 4.14
C MET A 51 -3.90 -7.39 4.89
N THR A 52 -4.17 -7.17 6.18
CA THR A 52 -5.00 -8.05 7.00
C THR A 52 -6.48 -7.94 6.65
N ALA A 53 -6.92 -6.73 6.26
CA ALA A 53 -8.31 -6.47 5.92
C ALA A 53 -8.71 -7.06 4.56
N TYR A 54 -7.76 -7.30 3.64
CA TYR A 54 -8.04 -7.90 2.34
C TYR A 54 -8.83 -9.22 2.48
N PRO A 55 -9.93 -9.43 1.73
CA PRO A 55 -10.42 -8.64 0.59
C PRO A 55 -11.45 -7.54 0.93
N LEU A 56 -11.64 -7.22 2.21
CA LEU A 56 -12.59 -6.19 2.63
C LEU A 56 -12.05 -4.79 2.32
N TYR A 57 -12.98 -3.88 2.01
CA TYR A 57 -12.64 -2.48 1.85
C TYR A 57 -12.57 -1.78 3.21
N THR A 58 -11.55 -0.96 3.40
CA THR A 58 -11.40 -0.11 4.60
C THR A 58 -11.55 1.36 4.22
N ALA A 59 -12.28 2.14 5.02
CA ALA A 59 -12.40 3.57 4.79
C ALA A 59 -11.08 4.28 5.13
N VAL A 60 -10.71 5.32 4.38
CA VAL A 60 -9.46 6.07 4.61
C VAL A 60 -9.37 6.60 6.05
N GLN A 61 -10.50 7.01 6.64
CA GLN A 61 -10.58 7.47 8.02
C GLN A 61 -10.24 6.39 9.07
N ASP A 62 -10.44 5.11 8.75
CA ASP A 62 -10.23 3.97 9.65
C ASP A 62 -8.82 3.39 9.53
N LEU A 63 -7.96 3.99 8.69
CA LEU A 63 -6.56 3.60 8.58
C LEU A 63 -5.84 3.81 9.92
N SER A 64 -5.03 2.83 10.29
CA SER A 64 -4.26 2.82 11.54
C SER A 64 -3.02 3.74 11.47
N CYS A 65 -3.23 5.02 11.16
CA CYS A 65 -2.23 6.09 11.22
C CYS A 65 -2.49 7.01 12.42
N GLN A 66 -1.45 7.72 12.86
CA GLN A 66 -1.55 8.63 14.02
C GLN A 66 -2.38 9.89 13.73
N ASN A 67 -2.28 10.45 12.52
CA ASN A 67 -2.92 11.70 12.12
C ASN A 67 -3.79 11.51 10.89
N ASP A 68 -4.88 12.29 10.78
CA ASP A 68 -5.76 12.26 9.60
C ASP A 68 -5.07 12.75 8.31
N SER A 69 -4.11 13.69 8.42
CA SER A 69 -3.27 14.08 7.27
C SER A 69 -2.50 12.87 6.72
N ASN A 70 -1.80 12.16 7.61
CA ASN A 70 -1.00 10.99 7.26
C ASN A 70 -1.87 9.88 6.64
N LYS A 71 -3.16 9.76 7.02
CA LYS A 71 -4.11 8.82 6.38
C LYS A 71 -4.40 9.19 4.92
N ILE A 72 -4.51 10.48 4.61
CA ILE A 72 -4.71 10.97 3.24
C ILE A 72 -3.41 10.79 2.46
N ASP A 73 -2.28 11.21 3.01
CA ASP A 73 -0.96 11.13 2.36
C ASP A 73 -0.63 9.69 1.95
N ILE A 74 -0.83 8.71 2.85
CA ILE A 74 -0.58 7.29 2.52
C ILE A 74 -1.54 6.75 1.46
N ALA A 75 -2.81 7.16 1.50
CA ALA A 75 -3.79 6.75 0.52
C ALA A 75 -3.43 7.30 -0.87
N GLU A 76 -2.97 8.56 -0.95
CA GLU A 76 -2.50 9.18 -2.20
C GLU A 76 -1.24 8.49 -2.73
N VAL A 77 -0.24 8.24 -1.87
CA VAL A 77 0.99 7.53 -2.26
C VAL A 77 0.66 6.16 -2.82
N LEU A 78 -0.10 5.33 -2.09
CA LEU A 78 -0.41 3.98 -2.54
C LEU A 78 -1.33 3.97 -3.78
N PHE A 79 -2.20 4.95 -3.93
CA PHE A 79 -3.02 5.12 -5.14
C PHE A 79 -2.16 5.50 -6.35
N SER A 80 -1.21 6.42 -6.19
CA SER A 80 -0.29 6.83 -7.26
C SER A 80 0.58 5.67 -7.77
N GLN A 81 0.91 4.72 -6.89
CA GLN A 81 1.67 3.51 -7.22
C GLN A 81 0.81 2.37 -7.78
N ASN A 82 -0.49 2.61 -8.05
CA ASN A 82 -1.46 1.60 -8.50
C ASN A 82 -1.61 0.41 -7.52
N LEU A 83 -1.38 0.63 -6.22
CA LEU A 83 -1.46 -0.42 -5.19
C LEU A 83 -2.79 -0.44 -4.45
N LEU A 84 -3.56 0.65 -4.54
CA LEU A 84 -4.91 0.77 -4.01
C LEU A 84 -5.94 0.84 -5.12
N GLN A 85 -7.03 0.10 -4.94
CA GLN A 85 -8.26 0.28 -5.70
C GLN A 85 -9.26 1.08 -4.86
N LEU A 86 -9.77 2.17 -5.42
CA LEU A 86 -10.83 2.98 -4.79
C LEU A 86 -12.21 2.47 -5.24
N GLN A 87 -13.09 2.21 -4.27
CA GLN A 87 -14.52 2.05 -4.52
C GLN A 87 -15.23 3.37 -4.17
N VAL A 88 -15.91 3.92 -5.17
CA VAL A 88 -16.84 5.05 -5.04
C VAL A 88 -18.23 4.46 -5.19
N GLU A 89 -18.96 4.32 -4.07
CA GLU A 89 -20.39 4.04 -4.13
C GLU A 89 -21.10 5.35 -4.49
N GLN A 90 -21.89 5.30 -5.58
CA GLN A 90 -22.80 6.37 -5.99
C GLN A 90 -24.14 6.24 -5.27
#